data_AF-A0A2X3HYC8-F1
#
_entry.id   AF-A0A2X3HYC8-F1
#
_cell.length_a   1.000
_cell.length_b   1.000
_cell.length_c   1.000
_cell.angle_alpha   90.00
_cell.angle_beta   90.00
_cell.angle_gamma   90.00
#
_symmetry.space_group_name_H-M   'P 1'
#
loop_
_entity.id
_entity.type
_entity.pdbx_description
1 polymer ?
#
loop_
_entity_poly.entity_id
_entity_poly.type
_entity_poly.pdbx_seq_one_letter_code
_entity_poly.pdbx_strand_id
1 'polypeptide(L)'
;MYDYNIFLNILTQTKGLNNSLNQILKYDFIYHFNKIDGSNFTIETLQLLAEKKIVSGTHNLDDVYISFNSFIVMDLVLDFLNTPLTLERIIEWFKALIQRTKIGDSEIELYNREAEDWICVNILDTKIRTYLSCIQSLKFYLIRSIIIKS
;
A
#
# COMPACT_ATOMS: atom_id res chain seq x y z
N MET A 1 20.61 10.77 -18.63
CA MET A 1 20.41 9.45 -17.99
C MET A 1 20.11 9.73 -16.54
N TYR A 2 18.90 9.42 -16.06
CA TYR A 2 18.55 9.66 -14.67
C TYR A 2 19.24 8.65 -13.78
N ASP A 3 19.81 9.13 -12.68
CA ASP A 3 20.43 8.27 -11.69
C ASP A 3 19.34 7.76 -10.74
N TYR A 4 18.90 6.53 -11.02
CA TYR A 4 17.93 5.80 -10.21
C TYR A 4 18.36 5.71 -8.74
N ASN A 5 19.67 5.61 -8.47
CA ASN A 5 20.18 5.52 -7.10
C ASN A 5 20.06 6.86 -6.37
N ILE A 6 20.30 7.99 -7.07
CA ILE A 6 20.08 9.33 -6.51
C ILE A 6 18.60 9.53 -6.18
N PHE A 7 17.69 9.13 -7.08
CA PHE A 7 16.25 9.20 -6.83
C PHE A 7 15.84 8.38 -5.60
N LEU A 8 16.27 7.12 -5.53
CA LEU A 8 15.98 6.26 -4.38
C LEU A 8 16.57 6.83 -3.08
N ASN A 9 17.77 7.39 -3.13
CA ASN A 9 18.38 8.00 -1.97
C ASN A 9 17.57 9.20 -1.47
N ILE A 10 17.12 10.10 -2.35
CA ILE A 10 16.26 11.24 -1.98
C ILE A 10 14.92 10.74 -1.42
N LEU A 11 14.32 9.73 -2.06
CA LEU A 11 13.06 9.13 -1.61
C LEU A 11 13.16 8.57 -0.18
N THR A 12 14.27 7.89 0.14
CA THR A 12 14.53 7.32 1.46
C THR A 12 14.89 8.40 2.48
N GLN A 13 15.77 9.34 2.14
CA GLN A 13 16.21 10.43 3.03
C GLN A 13 15.07 11.39 3.42
N THR A 14 14.04 11.48 2.58
CA THR A 14 12.88 12.34 2.84
C THR A 14 11.70 11.62 3.51
N LYS A 15 11.85 10.35 3.87
CA LYS A 15 10.83 9.59 4.61
C LYS A 15 10.48 10.30 5.92
N GLY A 16 9.18 10.47 6.17
CA GLY A 16 8.66 11.14 7.38
C GLY A 16 8.69 12.67 7.36
N LEU A 17 9.24 13.31 6.32
CA LEU A 17 9.21 14.76 6.17
C LEU A 17 7.91 15.22 5.50
N ASN A 18 7.27 16.23 6.07
CA ASN A 18 6.09 16.87 5.46
C ASN A 18 6.49 17.66 4.20
N ASN A 19 5.60 17.72 3.21
CA ASN A 19 5.77 18.35 1.90
C ASN A 19 7.00 17.84 1.12
N SER A 20 7.38 16.60 1.38
CA SER A 20 8.56 15.99 0.75
C SER A 20 8.19 15.11 -0.45
N LEU A 21 9.20 14.77 -1.26
CA LEU A 21 9.04 13.86 -2.40
C LEU A 21 8.43 12.51 -1.95
N ASN A 22 8.90 11.98 -0.82
CA ASN A 22 8.36 10.75 -0.25
C ASN A 22 6.86 10.87 0.06
N GLN A 23 6.47 11.94 0.74
CA GLN A 23 5.09 12.15 1.14
C GLN A 23 4.17 12.34 -0.08
N ILE A 24 4.59 13.15 -1.05
CA ILE A 24 3.82 13.42 -2.28
C ILE A 24 3.59 12.13 -3.06
N LEU A 25 4.65 11.34 -3.29
CA LEU A 25 4.54 10.07 -4.02
C LEU A 25 3.68 9.05 -3.28
N LYS A 26 3.78 9.00 -1.95
CA LYS A 26 2.98 8.10 -1.12
C LYS A 26 1.49 8.41 -1.25
N TYR A 27 1.09 9.67 -1.14
CA TYR A 27 -0.32 10.04 -1.30
C TYR A 27 -0.85 9.78 -2.70
N ASP A 28 -0.08 10.17 -3.73
CA ASP A 28 -0.48 9.98 -5.12
C ASP A 28 -0.69 8.50 -5.44
N PHE A 29 0.26 7.65 -5.04
CA PHE A 29 0.16 6.21 -5.25
C PHE A 29 -1.01 5.59 -4.51
N ILE A 30 -1.14 5.85 -3.20
CA ILE A 30 -2.19 5.22 -2.38
C ILE A 30 -3.58 5.66 -2.85
N TYR A 31 -3.74 6.94 -3.19
CA TYR A 31 -5.00 7.44 -3.75
C TYR A 31 -5.41 6.66 -4.99
N HIS A 32 -4.51 6.59 -6.00
CA HIS A 32 -4.83 5.90 -7.25
C HIS A 32 -5.02 4.39 -7.06
N PHE A 33 -4.20 3.76 -6.23
CA PHE A 33 -4.32 2.34 -5.91
C PHE A 33 -5.66 2.01 -5.27
N ASN A 34 -6.03 2.71 -4.18
CA ASN A 34 -7.29 2.48 -3.50
C ASN A 34 -8.49 2.82 -4.43
N LYS A 35 -8.34 3.81 -5.32
CA LYS A 35 -9.39 4.19 -6.28
C LYS A 35 -9.71 3.07 -7.28
N ILE A 36 -8.69 2.34 -7.74
CA ILE A 36 -8.86 1.19 -8.63
C ILE A 36 -9.67 0.09 -7.93
N ASP A 37 -9.41 -0.12 -6.64
CA ASP A 37 -10.14 -1.08 -5.79
C ASP A 37 -11.52 -0.58 -5.32
N GLY A 38 -11.97 0.59 -5.80
CA GLY A 38 -13.31 1.12 -5.57
C GLY A 38 -13.44 2.06 -4.36
N SER A 39 -12.34 2.48 -3.75
CA SER A 39 -12.35 3.45 -2.67
C SER A 39 -12.97 4.79 -3.09
N ASN A 40 -13.75 5.39 -2.21
CA ASN A 40 -14.39 6.67 -2.46
C ASN A 40 -13.75 7.84 -1.69
N PHE A 41 -12.59 7.62 -1.04
CA PHE A 41 -11.77 8.71 -0.53
C PHE A 41 -11.42 9.70 -1.65
N THR A 42 -11.41 11.00 -1.31
CA THR A 42 -10.75 12.04 -2.11
C THR A 42 -9.32 12.19 -1.62
N ILE A 43 -8.47 12.89 -2.37
CA ILE A 43 -7.08 13.15 -1.94
C ILE A 43 -7.07 13.89 -0.60
N GLU A 44 -7.96 14.86 -0.42
CA GLU A 44 -8.05 15.68 0.79
C GLU A 44 -8.50 14.86 2.00
N THR A 45 -9.53 14.00 1.84
CA THR A 45 -10.01 13.17 2.95
C THR A 45 -9.03 12.05 3.28
N LEU A 46 -8.28 11.55 2.29
CA LEU A 46 -7.21 10.59 2.50
C LEU A 46 -6.01 11.19 3.26
N GLN A 47 -5.63 12.42 2.93
CA GLN A 47 -4.60 13.18 3.68
C GLN A 47 -5.05 13.42 5.13
N LEU A 48 -6.30 13.81 5.32
CA LEU A 48 -6.87 14.02 6.66
C LEU A 48 -6.84 12.72 7.50
N LEU A 49 -7.16 11.58 6.88
CA LEU A 49 -7.03 10.27 7.50
C LEU A 49 -5.57 9.96 7.89
N ALA A 50 -4.63 10.13 6.97
CA ALA A 50 -3.23 9.79 7.19
C ALA A 50 -2.59 10.62 8.31
N GLU A 51 -2.80 11.95 8.28
CA GLU A 51 -2.09 12.89 9.15
C GLU A 51 -2.78 13.14 10.48
N LYS A 52 -4.12 13.21 10.46
CA LYS A 52 -4.90 13.59 11.64
C LYS A 52 -5.70 12.44 12.22
N LYS A 53 -5.72 11.28 11.56
CA LYS A 53 -6.54 10.13 11.95
C LYS A 53 -8.04 10.49 11.99
N ILE A 54 -8.46 11.43 11.15
CA ILE A 54 -9.85 11.89 11.04
C ILE A 54 -10.43 11.33 9.75
N VAL A 55 -11.58 10.66 9.85
CA VAL A 55 -12.36 10.19 8.71
C VAL A 55 -13.43 11.24 8.39
N SER A 56 -13.53 11.64 7.12
CA SER A 56 -14.52 12.60 6.65
C SER A 56 -15.15 12.09 5.36
N GLY A 57 -16.49 12.11 5.30
CA GLY A 57 -17.28 11.51 4.22
C GLY A 57 -17.96 10.21 4.64
N THR A 58 -18.56 9.52 3.67
CA THR A 58 -19.24 8.23 3.88
C THR A 58 -18.38 7.12 3.30
N HIS A 59 -17.88 6.24 4.16
CA HIS A 59 -16.96 5.17 3.78
C HIS A 59 -17.40 3.85 4.39
N ASN A 60 -17.07 2.74 3.71
CA ASN A 60 -17.12 1.43 4.34
C ASN A 60 -16.00 1.31 5.38
N LEU A 61 -16.24 0.61 6.49
CA LEU A 61 -15.24 0.45 7.55
C LEU A 61 -13.95 -0.24 7.03
N ASP A 62 -14.11 -1.26 6.18
CA ASP A 62 -12.98 -1.94 5.54
C ASP A 62 -12.17 -0.97 4.64
N ASP A 63 -12.82 -0.05 3.94
CA ASP A 63 -12.14 0.95 3.09
C ASP A 63 -11.34 1.94 3.94
N VAL A 64 -11.86 2.34 5.11
CA VAL A 64 -11.11 3.15 6.09
C VAL A 64 -9.85 2.41 6.54
N TYR A 65 -9.96 1.14 6.94
CA TYR A 65 -8.81 0.37 7.41
C TYR A 65 -7.81 0.07 6.30
N ILE A 66 -8.25 -0.37 5.12
CA ILE A 66 -7.37 -0.62 3.98
C ILE A 66 -6.66 0.68 3.60
N SER A 67 -7.37 1.80 3.50
CA SER A 67 -6.78 3.09 3.16
C SER A 67 -5.73 3.54 4.18
N PHE A 68 -6.01 3.33 5.47
CA PHE A 68 -5.06 3.61 6.53
C PHE A 68 -3.82 2.71 6.48
N ASN A 69 -4.04 1.39 6.37
CA ASN A 69 -3.01 0.37 6.39
C ASN A 69 -2.11 0.46 5.14
N SER A 70 -2.64 0.90 4.00
CA SER A 70 -1.83 1.16 2.79
C SER A 70 -0.66 2.12 3.03
N PHE A 71 -0.79 3.10 3.94
CA PHE A 71 0.33 3.97 4.32
C PHE A 71 1.42 3.21 5.07
N ILE A 72 1.02 2.31 5.98
CA ILE A 72 1.94 1.46 6.76
C ILE A 72 2.67 0.51 5.82
N VAL A 73 1.93 -0.17 4.93
CA VAL A 73 2.51 -1.11 3.99
C VAL A 73 3.46 -0.41 3.03
N MET A 74 3.13 0.79 2.56
CA MET A 74 4.04 1.58 1.73
C MET A 74 5.36 1.89 2.47
N ASP A 75 5.30 2.22 3.75
CA ASP A 75 6.52 2.43 4.55
C ASP A 75 7.38 1.16 4.67
N LEU A 76 6.75 0.00 4.85
CA LEU A 76 7.43 -1.29 4.86
C LEU A 76 8.07 -1.61 3.50
N VAL A 77 7.35 -1.39 2.40
CA VAL A 77 7.89 -1.59 1.04
C VAL A 77 9.14 -0.73 0.82
N LEU A 78 9.09 0.54 1.22
CA LEU A 78 10.22 1.45 1.10
C LEU A 78 11.45 1.00 1.91
N ASP A 79 11.25 0.46 3.11
CA ASP A 79 12.34 -0.05 3.96
C ASP A 79 13.07 -1.26 3.35
N PHE A 80 12.43 -1.97 2.42
CA PHE A 80 12.95 -3.19 1.81
C PHE A 80 13.24 -3.09 0.31
N LEU A 81 13.20 -1.88 -0.28
CA LEU A 81 13.40 -1.64 -1.71
C LEU A 81 14.69 -2.25 -2.29
N ASN A 82 15.77 -2.29 -1.50
CA ASN A 82 17.07 -2.81 -1.91
C ASN A 82 17.31 -4.27 -1.52
N THR A 83 16.27 -4.97 -1.03
CA THR A 83 16.36 -6.36 -0.62
C THR A 83 15.56 -7.26 -1.59
N PRO A 84 15.97 -8.53 -1.78
CA PRO A 84 15.17 -9.48 -2.55
C PRO A 84 13.76 -9.61 -1.96
N LEU A 85 12.76 -9.63 -2.83
CA LEU A 85 11.38 -9.88 -2.41
C LEU A 85 11.19 -11.37 -2.14
N THR A 86 10.67 -11.72 -0.97
CA THR A 86 10.37 -13.10 -0.57
C THR A 86 8.88 -13.29 -0.35
N LEU A 87 8.41 -14.53 -0.40
CA LEU A 87 7.00 -14.86 -0.19
C LEU A 87 6.53 -14.49 1.22
N GLU A 88 7.37 -14.75 2.23
CA GLU A 88 7.09 -14.45 3.64
C GLU A 88 6.82 -12.96 3.83
N ARG A 89 7.63 -12.11 3.19
CA ARG A 89 7.46 -10.66 3.27
C ARG A 89 6.21 -10.16 2.57
N ILE A 90 5.83 -10.79 1.45
CA ILE A 90 4.57 -10.49 0.77
C ILE A 90 3.38 -10.83 1.69
N ILE A 91 3.44 -11.97 2.37
CA ILE A 91 2.41 -12.39 3.34
C ILE A 91 2.34 -11.41 4.52
N GLU A 92 3.48 -10.98 5.06
CA GLU A 92 3.53 -9.98 6.14
C GLU A 92 2.89 -8.65 5.73
N TRP A 93 3.23 -8.14 4.54
CA TRP A 93 2.64 -6.90 4.02
C TRP A 93 1.15 -7.04 3.75
N PHE A 94 0.72 -8.19 3.23
CA PHE A 94 -0.70 -8.46 3.02
C PHE A 94 -1.46 -8.49 4.35
N LYS A 95 -0.94 -9.18 5.38
CA LYS A 95 -1.53 -9.19 6.72
C LYS A 95 -1.62 -7.80 7.33
N ALA A 96 -0.58 -6.98 7.15
CA ALA A 96 -0.61 -5.58 7.58
C ALA A 96 -1.69 -4.77 6.84
N LEU A 97 -1.88 -5.01 5.54
CA LEU A 97 -2.90 -4.33 4.73
C LEU A 97 -4.33 -4.63 5.22
N ILE A 98 -4.63 -5.91 5.45
CA ILE A 98 -6.00 -6.35 5.78
C ILE A 98 -6.31 -6.32 7.28
N GLN A 99 -5.40 -5.80 8.11
CA GLN A 99 -5.59 -5.77 9.55
C GLN A 99 -6.87 -5.02 9.92
N ARG A 100 -7.72 -5.64 10.76
CA ARG A 100 -9.04 -5.12 11.21
C ARG A 100 -10.08 -4.94 10.10
N THR A 101 -9.86 -5.57 8.95
CA THR A 101 -10.89 -5.71 7.93
C THR A 101 -11.63 -7.02 8.16
N LYS A 102 -12.83 -7.16 7.58
CA LYS A 102 -13.56 -8.43 7.57
C LYS A 102 -12.73 -9.60 7.05
N ILE A 103 -11.84 -9.37 6.07
CA ILE A 103 -10.94 -10.38 5.53
C ILE A 103 -9.93 -10.80 6.59
N GLY A 104 -9.29 -9.83 7.27
CA GLY A 104 -8.35 -10.11 8.35
C GLY A 104 -9.01 -10.84 9.53
N ASP A 105 -10.23 -10.45 9.88
CA ASP A 105 -10.98 -11.11 10.96
C ASP A 105 -11.39 -12.54 10.55
N SER A 106 -11.75 -12.75 9.27
CA SER A 106 -12.05 -14.07 8.71
C SER A 106 -10.81 -14.96 8.67
N GLU A 107 -9.63 -14.43 8.36
CA GLU A 107 -8.37 -15.19 8.44
C GLU A 107 -8.05 -15.67 9.85
N ILE A 108 -8.30 -14.83 10.86
CA ILE A 108 -8.14 -15.23 12.27
C ILE A 108 -9.14 -16.33 12.63
N GLU A 109 -10.39 -16.24 12.17
CA GLU A 109 -11.39 -17.29 12.39
C GLU A 109 -11.09 -18.59 11.64
N LEU A 110 -10.53 -18.53 10.43
CA LEU A 110 -10.17 -19.69 9.60
C LEU A 110 -8.87 -20.37 10.09
N TYR A 111 -7.88 -19.60 10.56
CA TYR A 111 -6.71 -20.18 11.23
C TYR A 111 -7.09 -20.91 12.52
N ASN A 112 -8.14 -20.46 13.20
CA ASN A 112 -8.70 -21.11 14.39
C ASN A 112 -9.69 -22.25 14.07
N ARG A 113 -10.18 -22.37 12.83
CA ARG A 113 -11.09 -23.41 12.34
C ARG A 113 -10.47 -24.12 11.13
N GLU A 114 -9.49 -24.97 11.41
CA GLU A 114 -8.90 -25.96 10.49
C GLU A 114 -8.32 -25.41 9.16
N ALA A 115 -7.00 -25.54 9.04
CA ALA A 115 -6.25 -25.29 7.82
C ALA A 115 -6.75 -26.17 6.67
N GLU A 116 -7.22 -25.55 5.58
CA GLU A 116 -7.28 -26.03 4.17
C GLU A 116 -8.54 -25.51 3.45
N ASP A 117 -8.66 -24.20 3.20
CA ASP A 117 -9.68 -23.71 2.25
C ASP A 117 -9.05 -22.98 1.05
N TRP A 118 -9.17 -23.60 -0.12
CA TRP A 118 -8.61 -23.19 -1.40
C TRP A 118 -9.19 -21.85 -1.89
N ILE A 119 -10.37 -21.47 -1.39
CA ILE A 119 -11.03 -20.21 -1.72
C ILE A 119 -10.26 -19.01 -1.15
N CYS A 120 -9.74 -19.12 0.08
CA CYS A 120 -8.93 -18.07 0.68
C CYS A 120 -7.62 -17.91 -0.06
N VAL A 121 -6.97 -19.02 -0.44
CA VAL A 121 -5.75 -19.01 -1.25
C VAL A 121 -5.96 -18.27 -2.58
N ASN A 122 -7.09 -18.47 -3.25
CA ASN A 122 -7.37 -17.80 -4.53
C ASN A 122 -7.69 -16.30 -4.40
N ILE A 123 -8.39 -15.88 -3.34
CA ILE A 123 -8.68 -14.46 -3.06
C ILE A 123 -7.38 -13.75 -2.62
N LEU A 124 -6.59 -14.38 -1.75
CA LEU A 124 -5.26 -13.91 -1.40
C LEU A 124 -4.38 -13.83 -2.64
N ASP A 125 -4.33 -14.85 -3.49
CA ASP A 125 -3.51 -14.87 -4.70
C ASP A 125 -3.91 -13.76 -5.67
N THR A 126 -5.21 -13.48 -5.84
CA THR A 126 -5.67 -12.40 -6.72
C THR A 126 -5.32 -11.01 -6.16
N LYS A 127 -5.55 -10.77 -4.86
CA LYS A 127 -5.21 -9.48 -4.22
C LYS A 127 -3.70 -9.30 -4.08
N ILE A 128 -2.95 -10.34 -3.75
CA ILE A 128 -1.49 -10.36 -3.71
C ILE A 128 -0.91 -10.12 -5.10
N ARG A 129 -1.43 -10.77 -6.15
CA ARG A 129 -1.02 -10.47 -7.54
C ARG A 129 -1.31 -9.04 -7.92
N THR A 130 -2.46 -8.49 -7.53
CA THR A 130 -2.80 -7.08 -7.75
C THR A 130 -1.83 -6.18 -7.00
N TYR A 131 -1.57 -6.44 -5.72
CA TYR A 131 -0.62 -5.69 -4.89
C TYR A 131 0.83 -5.79 -5.40
N LEU A 132 1.26 -6.97 -5.83
CA LEU A 132 2.56 -7.22 -6.46
C LEU A 132 2.68 -6.51 -7.80
N SER A 133 1.64 -6.57 -8.63
CA SER A 133 1.58 -5.84 -9.89
C SER A 133 1.59 -4.34 -9.65
N CYS A 134 1.01 -3.87 -8.53
CA CYS A 134 1.01 -2.47 -8.13
C CYS A 134 2.33 -2.04 -7.48
N ILE A 135 3.05 -2.90 -6.75
CA ILE A 135 4.41 -2.64 -6.26
C ILE A 135 5.40 -2.64 -7.43
N GLN A 136 5.26 -3.58 -8.37
CA GLN A 136 6.02 -3.57 -9.62
C GLN A 136 5.68 -2.32 -10.44
N SER A 137 4.40 -1.97 -10.54
CA SER A 137 3.93 -0.75 -11.19
C SER A 137 4.34 0.50 -10.44
N LEU A 138 4.52 0.46 -9.12
CA LEU A 138 5.09 1.54 -8.33
C LEU A 138 6.56 1.69 -8.67
N LYS A 139 7.32 0.59 -8.76
CA LYS A 139 8.71 0.63 -9.24
C LYS A 139 8.78 1.23 -10.65
N PHE A 140 7.88 0.85 -11.55
CA PHE A 140 7.76 1.46 -12.88
C PHE A 140 7.26 2.91 -12.86
N TYR A 141 6.31 3.25 -11.99
CA TYR A 141 5.74 4.59 -11.84
C TYR A 141 6.81 5.53 -11.30
N LEU A 142 7.54 5.14 -10.25
CA LEU A 142 8.71 5.85 -9.72
C LEU A 142 9.75 6.09 -10.81
N ILE A 143 10.01 5.12 -11.69
CA ILE A 143 10.87 5.30 -12.87
C ILE A 143 10.26 6.30 -13.89
N ARG A 144 8.95 6.30 -14.08
CA ARG A 144 8.22 7.12 -15.05
C ARG A 144 7.96 8.56 -14.57
N SER A 145 7.74 8.79 -13.28
CA SER A 145 7.55 10.12 -12.66
C SER A 145 8.80 10.99 -12.82
N ILE A 146 9.97 10.35 -12.91
CA ILE A 146 11.26 10.98 -13.21
C ILE A 146 11.32 11.46 -14.68
N ILE A 147 10.61 10.80 -15.59
CA ILE A 147 10.64 11.05 -17.04
C ILE A 147 9.66 12.14 -17.48
N ILE A 148 8.54 12.34 -16.77
CA ILE A 148 7.43 13.19 -17.25
C ILE A 148 7.50 14.65 -16.73
N LYS A 149 8.44 14.99 -15.83
CA LYS A 149 8.59 16.36 -15.29
C LYS A 149 9.83 17.14 -15.80
N SER A 150 10.35 16.78 -16.96
CA SER A 150 11.46 17.44 -17.67
C SER A 150 11.16 17.53 -19.15
#